data_AF-A0AAD2G2Q2-F1
#
_entry.id   AF-A0AAD2G2Q2-F1
#
_cell.length_a   1.000
_cell.length_b   1.000
_cell.length_c   1.000
_cell.angle_alpha   90.00
_cell.angle_beta   90.00
_cell.angle_gamma   90.00
#
_symmetry.space_group_name_H-M   'P 1'
#
loop_
_entity.id
_entity.type
_entity.pdbx_description
1 polymer ?
#
loop_
_entity_poly.entity_id
_entity_poly.type
_entity_poly.pdbx_seq_one_letter_code
_entity_poly.pdbx_strand_id
1 'polypeptide(L)'
;MRGIWKDAYEMTPLHVLATSATLRLDLLQVRLDNDCPLEVLSQRDDHGSTMLHYLLKNGSLGSVALIRLVLQKAILEKNLDLEWKNGGWNLVTNRVIGSE
;
A
#
# COMPACT_ATOMS: atom_id res chain seq x y z
N MET A 1 15.91 0.30 14.47
CA MET A 1 14.67 1.03 14.17
C MET A 1 14.53 1.13 12.66
N ARG A 2 13.57 0.44 12.03
CA ARG A 2 13.26 0.62 10.60
C ARG A 2 12.27 1.78 10.50
N GLY A 3 12.78 2.98 10.22
CA GLY A 3 11.93 4.17 10.03
C GLY A 3 11.16 4.10 8.72
N ILE A 4 9.93 4.60 8.73
CA ILE A 4 9.14 4.86 7.52
C ILE A 4 9.65 6.19 6.94
N TRP A 5 10.36 6.13 5.81
CA TRP A 5 10.89 7.31 5.15
C TRP A 5 9.86 7.87 4.16
N LYS A 6 9.69 9.19 4.18
CA LYS A 6 8.82 9.93 3.27
C LYS A 6 9.59 11.09 2.63
N ASP A 7 9.16 11.50 1.44
CA ASP A 7 9.66 12.70 0.78
C ASP A 7 8.84 13.94 1.18
N ALA A 8 9.04 15.06 0.48
CA ALA A 8 8.34 16.32 0.74
C ALA A 8 6.83 16.30 0.44
N TYR A 9 6.32 15.24 -0.20
CA TYR A 9 4.90 15.04 -0.51
C TYR A 9 4.27 13.96 0.39
N GLU A 10 4.93 13.61 1.49
CA GLU A 10 4.59 12.48 2.35
C GLU A 10 4.58 11.12 1.62
N MET A 11 5.22 11.02 0.45
CA MET A 11 5.28 9.79 -0.32
C MET A 11 6.38 8.88 0.22
N THR A 12 6.00 7.64 0.55
CA THR A 12 6.99 6.58 0.81
C THR A 12 7.63 6.10 -0.49
N PRO A 13 8.80 5.42 -0.44
CA PRO A 13 9.40 4.81 -1.62
C PRO A 13 8.44 3.89 -2.40
N LEU A 14 7.46 3.28 -1.71
CA LEU A 14 6.44 2.44 -2.34
C LEU A 14 5.44 3.24 -3.18
N HIS A 15 5.10 4.47 -2.80
CA HIS A 15 4.27 5.35 -3.63
C HIS A 15 4.99 5.69 -4.93
N VAL A 16 6.27 6.10 -4.83
CA VAL A 16 7.08 6.46 -5.99
C VAL A 16 7.21 5.27 -6.95
N LEU A 17 7.49 4.07 -6.43
CA LEU A 17 7.53 2.85 -7.25
C LEU A 17 6.18 2.53 -7.92
N ALA A 18 5.05 2.76 -7.22
CA ALA A 18 3.71 2.56 -7.77
C ALA A 18 3.34 3.58 -8.87
N THR A 19 3.93 4.77 -8.86
CA THR A 19 3.76 5.79 -9.91
C THR A 19 4.58 5.53 -11.17
N SER A 20 5.56 4.63 -11.12
CA SER A 20 6.46 4.39 -12.25
C SER A 20 5.69 3.87 -13.48
N ALA A 21 5.95 4.46 -14.65
CA ALA A 21 5.39 4.00 -15.93
C ALA A 21 5.83 2.55 -16.26
N THR A 22 7.04 2.19 -15.85
CA THR A 22 7.56 0.82 -15.86
C THR A 22 7.63 0.33 -14.42
N LEU A 23 6.58 -0.37 -13.99
CA LEU A 23 6.53 -1.01 -12.69
C LEU A 23 7.63 -2.08 -12.60
N ARG A 24 8.65 -1.78 -11.79
CA ARG A 24 9.75 -2.69 -11.47
C ARG A 24 9.30 -3.69 -10.41
N LEU A 25 8.61 -4.72 -10.89
CA LEU A 25 8.05 -5.80 -10.06
C LEU A 25 9.10 -6.45 -9.17
N ASP A 26 10.31 -6.62 -9.69
CA ASP A 26 11.48 -7.14 -8.99
C ASP A 26 11.80 -6.35 -7.72
N LEU A 27 11.84 -5.01 -7.82
CA LEU A 27 12.15 -4.16 -6.67
C LEU A 27 11.02 -4.13 -5.64
N LEU A 28 9.77 -4.10 -6.10
CA LEU A 28 8.60 -4.07 -5.23
C LEU A 28 8.38 -5.41 -4.53
N GLN A 29 8.57 -6.52 -5.22
CA GLN A 29 8.42 -7.86 -4.67
C GLN A 29 9.50 -8.14 -3.63
N VAL A 30 10.77 -7.81 -3.90
CA VAL A 30 11.84 -7.88 -2.90
C VAL A 30 11.52 -7.03 -1.67
N ARG A 31 10.94 -5.84 -1.86
CA ARG A 31 10.59 -4.96 -0.73
C ARG A 31 9.44 -5.54 0.10
N LEU A 32 8.42 -6.12 -0.55
CA LEU A 32 7.23 -6.68 0.10
C LEU A 32 7.49 -8.03 0.77
N ASP A 33 8.37 -8.86 0.19
CA ASP A 33 8.75 -10.18 0.72
C ASP A 33 9.67 -10.07 1.96
N ASN A 34 10.40 -8.96 2.14
CA ASN A 34 11.38 -8.77 3.23
C ASN A 34 10.80 -8.14 4.52
N ASP A 35 9.76 -8.73 5.11
CA ASP A 35 9.12 -8.21 6.33
C ASP A 35 8.73 -6.72 6.21
N CYS A 36 8.17 -6.32 5.07
CA CYS A 36 7.61 -4.97 4.96
C CYS A 36 6.50 -4.81 6.01
N PRO A 37 6.63 -3.86 6.96
CA PRO A 37 5.59 -3.61 7.94
C PRO A 37 4.31 -3.17 7.24
N LEU A 38 3.16 -3.68 7.69
CA LEU A 38 1.86 -3.33 7.10
C LEU A 38 1.58 -1.83 7.20
N GLU A 39 2.11 -1.16 8.22
CA GLU A 39 1.98 0.28 8.41
C GLU A 39 2.55 1.07 7.24
N VAL A 40 3.54 0.52 6.51
CA VAL A 40 4.10 1.17 5.31
C VAL A 40 3.11 1.12 4.15
N LEU A 41 2.29 0.06 4.06
CA LEU A 41 1.28 -0.13 3.01
C LEU A 41 0.07 0.79 3.21
N SER A 42 -0.22 1.16 4.46
CA SER A 42 -1.32 2.05 4.83
C SER A 42 -0.92 3.53 4.89
N GLN A 43 0.37 3.86 4.71
CA GLN A 43 0.80 5.26 4.65
C GLN A 43 0.08 5.99 3.53
N ARG A 44 -0.30 7.23 3.85
CA ARG A 44 -0.90 8.18 2.92
C ARG A 44 0.10 9.29 2.62
N ASP A 45 0.08 9.73 1.38
CA ASP A 45 0.72 10.97 0.94
C ASP A 45 -0.14 12.20 1.31
N ASP A 46 0.31 13.39 0.91
CA ASP A 46 -0.38 14.65 1.17
C ASP A 46 -1.78 14.73 0.53
N HIS A 47 -2.06 13.89 -0.46
CA HIS A 47 -3.36 13.81 -1.11
C HIS A 47 -4.26 12.75 -0.46
N GLY A 48 -3.81 12.11 0.62
CA GLY A 48 -4.52 11.01 1.27
C GLY A 48 -4.45 9.70 0.49
N SER A 49 -3.64 9.61 -0.57
CA SER A 49 -3.50 8.43 -1.42
C SER A 49 -2.46 7.47 -0.84
N THR A 50 -2.76 6.18 -0.90
CA THR A 50 -1.81 5.10 -0.60
C THR A 50 -1.16 4.57 -1.89
N MET A 51 -0.07 3.81 -1.81
CA MET A 51 0.50 3.10 -2.96
C MET A 51 -0.54 2.32 -3.77
N LEU A 52 -1.54 1.72 -3.11
CA LEU A 52 -2.58 0.93 -3.80
C LEU A 52 -3.42 1.81 -4.75
N HIS A 53 -3.69 3.06 -4.39
CA HIS A 53 -4.39 4.01 -5.26
C HIS A 53 -3.61 4.25 -6.55
N TYR A 54 -2.29 4.40 -6.44
CA TYR A 54 -1.40 4.58 -7.59
C TYR A 54 -1.32 3.33 -8.47
N LEU A 55 -1.22 2.12 -7.86
CA LEU A 55 -1.22 0.86 -8.61
C LEU A 55 -2.52 0.65 -9.41
N LEU A 56 -3.67 0.99 -8.81
CA LEU A 56 -4.98 0.90 -9.47
C LEU A 56 -5.09 1.90 -10.62
N LYS A 57 -4.52 3.09 -10.49
CA LYS A 57 -4.50 4.11 -11.56
C LYS A 57 -3.57 3.74 -12.72
N ASN A 58 -2.49 3.02 -12.45
CA ASN A 58 -1.47 2.67 -13.46
C ASN A 58 -2.00 1.62 -14.47
N GLY A 59 -2.92 0.73 -14.06
CA GLY A 59 -3.68 -0.14 -14.97
C GLY A 59 -2.87 -1.15 -15.80
N SER A 60 -1.55 -1.28 -15.57
CA SER A 60 -0.69 -2.21 -16.28
C SER A 60 -0.86 -3.65 -15.76
N LEU A 61 -0.58 -4.66 -16.60
CA LEU A 61 -0.60 -6.06 -16.18
C LEU A 61 0.32 -6.33 -14.97
N GLY A 62 1.42 -5.57 -14.85
CA GLY A 62 2.32 -5.65 -13.71
C GLY A 62 1.69 -5.14 -12.41
N SER A 63 0.81 -4.13 -12.46
CA SER A 63 0.14 -3.64 -11.25
C SER A 63 -0.83 -4.67 -10.68
N VAL A 64 -1.45 -5.53 -11.51
CA VAL A 64 -2.39 -6.57 -11.05
C VAL A 64 -1.73 -7.58 -10.11
N ALA A 65 -0.50 -8.03 -10.43
CA ALA A 65 0.24 -8.95 -9.59
C ALA A 65 0.56 -8.35 -8.22
N LEU A 66 0.94 -7.06 -8.20
CA LEU A 66 1.24 -6.32 -6.97
C LEU A 66 0.00 -6.01 -6.16
N ILE A 67 -1.10 -5.60 -6.81
CA ILE A 67 -2.40 -5.41 -6.16
C ILE A 67 -2.80 -6.71 -5.45
N ARG A 68 -2.68 -7.85 -6.13
CA ARG A 68 -2.97 -9.15 -5.54
C ARG A 68 -2.08 -9.44 -4.33
N LEU A 69 -0.78 -9.16 -4.41
CA LEU A 69 0.16 -9.39 -3.31
C LEU A 69 -0.11 -8.48 -2.10
N VAL A 70 -0.35 -7.19 -2.34
CA VAL A 70 -0.71 -6.22 -1.29
C VAL A 70 -2.03 -6.60 -0.62
N LEU A 71 -3.05 -6.97 -1.40
CA LEU A 71 -4.33 -7.46 -0.87
C LEU A 71 -4.17 -8.77 -0.12
N GLN A 72 -3.39 -9.73 -0.61
CA GLN A 72 -3.11 -10.97 0.09
C GLN A 72 -2.43 -10.70 1.43
N LYS A 73 -1.40 -9.85 1.49
CA LYS A 73 -0.77 -9.46 2.76
C LYS A 73 -1.75 -8.78 3.71
N ALA A 74 -2.58 -7.88 3.18
CA ALA A 74 -3.58 -7.16 3.95
C ALA A 74 -4.66 -8.09 4.56
N ILE A 75 -5.14 -9.06 3.77
CA ILE A 75 -6.19 -10.00 4.15
C ILE A 75 -5.66 -11.15 5.01
N LEU A 76 -4.47 -11.69 4.72
CA LEU A 76 -3.88 -12.81 5.47
C LEU A 76 -3.53 -12.43 6.90
N GLU A 77 -3.13 -11.18 7.15
CA GLU A 77 -2.90 -10.68 8.50
C GLU A 77 -4.20 -10.17 9.18
N LYS A 78 -5.36 -10.32 8.53
CA LYS A 78 -6.71 -9.98 9.05
C LYS A 78 -6.86 -8.59 9.66
N ASN A 79 -6.00 -7.65 9.28
CA ASN A 79 -5.89 -6.37 9.98
C ASN A 79 -6.24 -5.18 9.10
N LEU A 80 -6.73 -5.41 7.88
CA LEU A 80 -7.07 -4.37 6.92
C LEU A 80 -8.41 -4.66 6.24
N ASP A 81 -9.33 -3.71 6.30
CA ASP A 81 -10.63 -3.69 5.61
C ASP A 81 -10.63 -2.66 4.47
N LEU A 82 -11.57 -2.83 3.55
CA LEU A 82 -11.82 -1.88 2.46
C LEU A 82 -13.08 -1.07 2.74
N GLU A 83 -12.94 0.25 2.84
CA GLU A 83 -14.06 1.17 3.03
C GLU A 83 -14.24 2.08 1.81
N TRP A 84 -15.49 2.25 1.37
CA TRP A 84 -15.83 3.25 0.35
C TRP A 84 -16.06 4.62 1.00
N LYS A 85 -15.12 5.55 0.83
CA LYS A 85 -15.19 6.93 1.37
C LYS A 85 -14.60 7.92 0.37
N ASN A 86 -15.13 9.15 0.35
CA ASN A 86 -14.65 10.26 -0.50
C ASN A 86 -14.54 9.91 -1.99
N GLY A 87 -15.40 9.05 -2.51
CA GLY A 87 -15.42 8.67 -3.93
C GLY A 87 -14.40 7.60 -4.35
N GLY A 88 -13.80 6.87 -3.40
CA GLY A 88 -12.88 5.78 -3.72
C GLY A 88 -12.79 4.69 -2.64
N TRP A 89 -12.13 3.58 -2.99
CA TRP A 89 -11.80 2.49 -2.08
C TRP A 89 -10.60 2.86 -1.21
N ASN A 90 -10.79 2.91 0.10
CA ASN A 90 -9.76 3.17 1.09
C ASN A 90 -9.40 1.89 1.82
N LEU A 91 -8.10 1.64 2.00
CA LEU A 91 -7.62 0.61 2.90
C LEU A 91 -7.62 1.18 4.33
N VAL A 92 -8.33 0.53 5.25
CA VAL A 92 -8.41 0.91 6.67
C VAL A 92 -7.92 -0.25 7.53
N THR A 93 -7.31 0.04 8.68
CA THR A 93 -6.91 -1.01 9.62
C THR A 93 -8.09 -1.42 10.49
N ASN A 94 -8.40 -2.72 10.53
CA ASN A 94 -9.26 -3.27 11.56
C ASN A 94 -8.52 -3.19 12.89
N ARG A 95 -8.61 -2.06 13.61
CA ARG A 95 -8.27 -2.10 15.04
C ARG A 95 -9.12 -3.22 15.63
N VAL A 96 -8.48 -4.29 16.06
CA VAL A 96 -9.09 -5.24 16.99
C VAL A 96 -9.63 -4.35 18.10
N ILE A 97 -10.96 -4.20 18.14
CA ILE A 97 -11.62 -3.51 19.24
C ILE A 97 -11.34 -4.45 20.40
N GLY A 98 -10.29 -4.15 21.15
CA GLY A 98 -10.02 -4.76 22.43
C GLY A 98 -11.27 -4.50 23.26
N SER A 99 -12.02 -5.56 23.49
CA SER A 99 -12.99 -5.63 24.57
C SER A 99 -12.21 -5.49 25.87
N GLU A 100 -12.23 -4.29 26.46
CA GLU A 100 -12.04 -4.05 27.88
C GLU A 100 -13.20 -3.19 28.39
#